data_AF-A0A8B6CBH0-F1
#
_entry.id   AF-A0A8B6CBH0-F1
#
_cell.length_a   1.000
_cell.length_b   1.000
_cell.length_c   1.000
_cell.angle_alpha   90.00
_cell.angle_beta   90.00
_cell.angle_gamma   90.00
#
_symmetry.space_group_name_H-M   'P 1'
#
loop_
_entity.id
_entity.type
_entity.pdbx_description
1 polymer ?
#
loop_
_entity_poly.entity_id
_entity_poly.type
_entity_poly.pdbx_seq_one_letter_code
_entity_poly.pdbx_strand_id
1 'polypeptide(L)' 'MSADKGVVKEVLRSFAIEELFTDRSEVKEESIKAKVAKAGGANYGTGAR' A
#
# COMPACT_ATOMS: atom_id res chain seq x y z
N MET A 1 0.59 -5.32 16.40
CA MET A 1 -0.40 -6.01 15.55
C MET A 1 -1.77 -5.75 16.16
N SER A 2 -2.68 -5.04 15.47
CA SER A 2 -4.04 -4.79 15.97
C SER A 2 -4.95 -5.95 15.57
N ALA A 3 -5.69 -6.53 16.50
CA ALA A 3 -6.53 -7.72 16.29
C ALA A 3 -7.60 -7.48 15.19
N ASP A 4 -8.23 -6.31 15.19
CA ASP A 4 -9.26 -5.94 14.21
C ASP A 4 -8.70 -5.87 12.78
N LYS A 5 -7.42 -5.51 12.66
CA LYS A 5 -6.75 -5.48 11.35
C LYS A 5 -6.63 -6.88 10.74
N GLY A 6 -6.50 -7.91 11.58
CA GLY A 6 -6.52 -9.30 11.13
C GLY A 6 -7.83 -9.63 10.41
N VAL A 7 -8.95 -9.28 11.04
CA VAL A 7 -10.30 -9.51 10.49
C VAL A 7 -10.51 -8.77 9.16
N VAL A 8 -10.06 -7.52 9.07
CA VAL A 8 -10.17 -6.75 7.81
C VAL A 8 -9.40 -7.43 6.66
N LYS A 9 -8.23 -8.02 6.96
CA LYS A 9 -7.40 -8.72 5.96
C LYS A 9 -7.97 -10.07 5.53
N GLU A 10 -8.90 -10.64 6.28
CA GLU A 10 -9.65 -11.82 5.84
C GLU A 10 -10.60 -11.49 4.68
N VAL A 11 -11.05 -10.24 4.58
CA VAL A 11 -11.90 -9.74 3.48
C VAL A 11 -11.04 -9.10 2.38
N LEU A 12 -10.19 -8.15 2.76
CA LEU A 12 -9.27 -7.47 1.84
C LEU A 12 -7.96 -8.26 1.74
N ARG A 13 -8.00 -9.32 0.93
CA ARG A 13 -6.87 -10.27 0.77
C ARG A 13 -5.82 -9.82 -0.22
N SER A 14 -6.18 -8.92 -1.16
CA SER A 14 -5.31 -8.48 -2.25
C SER A 14 -5.01 -6.99 -2.13
N PHE A 15 -3.78 -6.68 -1.73
CA PHE A 15 -3.26 -5.32 -1.65
C PHE A 15 -1.76 -5.35 -1.96
N ALA A 16 -1.25 -4.27 -2.57
CA ALA A 16 0.17 -4.18 -2.93
C ALA A 16 1.06 -3.89 -1.71
N ILE A 17 0.58 -3.02 -0.80
CA ILE A 17 1.26 -2.65 0.44
C ILE A 17 0.23 -2.39 1.54
N GLU A 18 0.67 -2.52 2.79
CA GLU A 18 -0.07 -2.10 3.97
C GLU A 18 0.83 -1.17 4.79
N GLU A 19 0.31 0.00 5.15
CA GLU A 19 1.03 1.00 5.94
C GLU A 19 0.13 1.47 7.09
N LEU A 20 0.72 1.69 8.26
CA LEU A 20 0.04 2.22 9.43
C LEU A 20 0.64 3.59 9.75
N PHE A 21 -0.21 4.60 9.78
CA PHE A 21 0.16 5.96 10.17
C PHE A 21 -0.48 6.30 11.50
N THR A 22 0.20 7.11 12.29
CA THR A 22 -0.31 7.63 13.56
C THR A 22 -0.79 9.07 13.45
N ASP A 23 -0.33 9.78 12.42
CA ASP A 23 -0.73 11.15 12.13
C ASP A 23 -1.07 11.36 10.65
N ARG A 24 -2.02 12.25 10.38
CA ARG A 24 -2.50 12.51 9.01
C ARG A 24 -1.42 13.13 8.12
N SER A 25 -0.49 13.90 8.68
CA SER A 25 0.62 14.53 7.94
C SER A 25 1.63 13.54 7.38
N GLU A 26 1.63 12.30 7.89
CA GLU A 26 2.46 11.20 7.40
C GLU A 26 1.90 10.59 6.11
N VAL A 27 0.60 10.79 5.83
CA VAL A 27 -0.08 10.29 4.64
C VAL A 27 0.26 11.18 3.44
N LYS A 28 1.36 10.84 2.77
CA LYS A 28 1.84 11.52 1.56
C LYS A 28 1.71 10.61 0.34
N GLU A 29 1.02 11.10 -0.68
CA GLU A 29 0.74 10.35 -1.90
C GLU A 29 2.02 9.90 -2.60
N GLU A 30 3.04 10.76 -2.65
CA GLU A 30 4.32 10.47 -3.30
C GLU A 30 5.04 9.31 -2.61
N SER A 31 5.02 9.29 -1.28
CA SER A 31 5.61 8.21 -0.47
C SER A 31 4.87 6.89 -0.69
N ILE A 32 3.53 6.92 -0.77
CA ILE A 32 2.71 5.73 -1.00
C ILE A 32 2.97 5.19 -2.41
N LYS A 33 2.99 6.06 -3.43
CA LYS A 33 3.29 5.69 -4.83
C LYS A 33 4.64 4.98 -4.95
N ALA A 34 5.69 5.51 -4.32
CA ALA A 34 7.02 4.91 -4.35
C ALA A 34 7.04 3.51 -3.71
N LYS A 35 6.33 3.33 -2.60
CA LYS A 35 6.21 2.04 -1.90
C LYS A 35 5.40 1.02 -2.71
N VAL A 36 4.30 1.44 -3.33
CA VAL A 36 3.49 0.57 -4.22
C VAL A 36 4.33 0.12 -5.41
N ALA A 37 5.07 1.02 -6.05
CA ALA A 37 5.95 0.69 -7.18
C ALA A 37 7.03 -0.31 -6.77
N LYS A 38 7.62 -0.14 -5.59
CA LYS A 38 8.61 -1.07 -5.03
C LYS A 38 8.02 -2.46 -4.75
N ALA A 39 6.84 -2.53 -4.15
CA ALA A 39 6.21 -3.79 -3.77
C ALA A 39 5.65 -4.57 -4.98
N GLY A 40 5.17 -3.86 -6.00
CA GLY A 40 4.66 -4.46 -7.23
C GLY A 40 5.72 -4.99 -8.19
N GLY A 41 7.01 -4.75 -7.93
CA GLY A 41 8.12 -5.24 -8.76
C GLY A 41 8.19 -4.72 -10.20
N ALA A 42 7.25 -3.87 -10.65
CA ALA A 42 7.16 -3.46 -12.05
C ALA A 42 6.66 -2.01 -12.21
N ASN A 43 7.46 -1.27 -12.96
CA ASN A 43 7.22 0.03 -13.60
C ASN A 43 5.75 0.30 -13.97
N TYR A 44 5.07 1.16 -13.23
CA TYR A 44 3.89 1.91 -13.70
C TYR A 44 4.27 2.98 -14.76
N GLY A 45 5.11 2.61 -15.72
CA GLY A 45 5.64 3.49 -16.77
C GLY A 45 5.91 2.79 -18.11
N THR A 46 5.56 1.50 -18.26
CA THR A 46 5.71 0.78 -19.54
C THR A 46 4.41 0.17 -20.04
N GLY A 47 3.26 0.74 -19.65
CA GLY A 47 2.03 0.62 -20.43
C GLY A 47 2.08 1.36 -21.77
N ALA A 48 3.26 1.44 -22.41
CA ALA A 48 3.35 1.64 -23.84
C ALA A 48 3.08 0.28 -24.48
N ARG A 49 2.06 0.24 -25.33
CA ARG A 49 1.78 -0.90 -26.21
C ARG A 49 2.99 -1.29 -27.04
#